data_AF-A0A7K1FWC9-F1
#
_entry.id   AF-A0A7K1FWC9-F1
#
_cell.length_a   1.000
_cell.length_b   1.000
_cell.length_c   1.000
_cell.angle_alpha   90.00
_cell.angle_beta   90.00
_cell.angle_gamma   90.00
#
_symmetry.space_group_name_H-M   'P 1'
#
loop_
_entity.id
_entity.type
_entity.pdbx_description
1 polymer ?
#
loop_
_entity_poly.entity_id
_entity_poly.type
_entity_poly.pdbx_seq_one_letter_code
_entity_poly.pdbx_strand_id
1 'polypeptide(L)'
;MRKSDGTVLHAVAALRAGQPVVLIDDSGPECVGAVTAAGEHTTPEVVAFSVRHGSGFLTVAVTGADADRFGLVPMDPAAAPGSRGYTVSVDALGGGTGISAEDRSLTVRTLADPAGSCLDLSRPGHVVPIRVADDGTASHRALPEVAVGLVTAAGLRPVAALTALVGDLAPGGLPGRDGLEAFAAEHDLCAVTVDEVVSFLATPRVVALRGSTLRTDRHEVRVQAYRDVRGGPVHSATMWGELPEHGAAVHIHVDCPQEHLLGGVLCGCRSRRDAAIRALEWSGSGALVRVAVRAPEDAIATWCAAGADPDRAAHVATAAAIVAELGLVSVTAVEIGDDLVGALWDHGVRVGPRDRAPRSVVRAPGAAAGADTLATVIGTVVHGDKRGRELGFPTANIGIEVDRCRLPDGVYGGLARVVGDAGPSDFVPAAISVGSNPTFPGTDQRFEVHLLDFTGDLYGRRVEVLPLTFVRPTLPFESVEALVVQIESDIREIRRLAMVPPAVAARTHSSN
;
A
#
# COMPACT_ATOMS: atom_id res chain seq x y z
N MET A 1 -12.92 4.29 -14.72
CA MET A 1 -11.73 4.95 -15.30
C MET A 1 -12.17 6.17 -16.08
N ARG A 2 -11.54 7.35 -15.87
CA ARG A 2 -11.92 8.57 -16.61
C ARG A 2 -11.44 8.45 -18.06
N LYS A 3 -12.09 9.12 -19.02
CA LYS A 3 -11.68 9.10 -20.43
C LYS A 3 -10.23 9.58 -20.61
N SER A 4 -9.83 10.61 -19.86
CA SER A 4 -8.45 11.14 -19.79
C SER A 4 -7.42 10.09 -19.35
N ASP A 5 -7.80 9.17 -18.45
CA ASP A 5 -6.89 8.12 -17.99
C ASP A 5 -6.51 7.16 -19.12
N GLY A 6 -7.45 6.87 -20.03
CA GLY A 6 -7.21 6.03 -21.19
C GLY A 6 -6.18 6.64 -22.15
N THR A 7 -6.28 7.95 -22.40
CA THR A 7 -5.31 8.68 -23.24
C THR A 7 -3.91 8.66 -22.63
N VAL A 8 -3.79 8.92 -21.33
CA VAL A 8 -2.48 8.90 -20.64
C VAL A 8 -1.88 7.49 -20.66
N LEU A 9 -2.69 6.43 -20.47
CA LEU A 9 -2.21 5.05 -20.59
C LEU A 9 -1.69 4.72 -22.00
N HIS A 10 -2.32 5.25 -23.05
CA HIS A 10 -1.80 5.13 -24.41
C HIS A 10 -0.47 5.87 -24.58
N ALA A 11 -0.32 7.08 -24.05
CA ALA A 11 0.94 7.82 -24.08
C ALA A 11 2.07 7.07 -23.35
N VAL A 12 1.77 6.50 -22.18
CA VAL A 12 2.68 5.63 -21.40
C VAL A 12 3.10 4.41 -22.22
N ALA A 13 2.16 3.76 -22.91
CA ALA A 13 2.46 2.61 -23.78
C ALA A 13 3.31 3.00 -24.99
N ALA A 14 3.04 4.15 -25.62
CA ALA A 14 3.81 4.68 -26.75
C ALA A 14 5.27 4.94 -26.35
N LEU A 15 5.50 5.65 -25.23
CA LEU A 15 6.85 5.91 -24.72
C LEU A 15 7.60 4.60 -24.40
N ARG A 16 6.92 3.63 -23.78
CA ARG A 16 7.48 2.30 -23.52
C ARG A 16 7.88 1.57 -24.80
N ALA A 17 7.15 1.78 -25.89
CA ALA A 17 7.48 1.25 -27.21
C ALA A 17 8.54 2.07 -27.97
N GLY A 18 9.07 3.15 -27.38
CA GLY A 18 10.05 4.05 -27.99
C GLY A 18 9.45 5.08 -28.95
N GLN A 19 8.12 5.21 -28.99
CA GLN A 19 7.44 6.22 -29.79
C GLN A 19 7.34 7.54 -29.01
N PRO A 20 7.64 8.70 -29.62
CA PRO A 20 7.45 9.98 -28.96
C PRO A 20 5.96 10.32 -28.81
N VAL A 21 5.65 11.26 -27.92
CA VAL A 21 4.30 11.79 -27.69
C VAL A 21 4.31 13.31 -27.74
N VAL A 22 3.14 13.93 -27.90
CA VAL A 22 2.98 15.38 -27.77
C VAL A 22 2.46 15.69 -26.37
N LEU A 23 3.25 16.41 -25.58
CA LEU A 23 2.83 16.91 -24.26
C LEU A 23 2.44 18.38 -24.38
N ILE A 24 1.23 18.72 -23.95
CA ILE A 24 0.63 20.04 -24.11
C ILE A 24 0.45 20.70 -22.74
N ASP A 25 0.96 21.92 -22.58
CA ASP A 25 0.66 22.80 -21.46
C ASP A 25 -0.20 23.96 -21.95
N ASP A 26 -1.47 23.96 -21.54
CA ASP A 26 -2.47 25.00 -21.82
C ASP A 26 -2.87 25.76 -20.55
N SER A 27 -2.10 25.62 -19.46
CA SER A 27 -2.39 26.27 -18.19
C SER A 27 -1.99 27.76 -18.15
N GLY A 28 -1.07 28.15 -19.03
CA GLY A 28 -0.54 29.51 -19.15
C GLY A 28 -1.29 30.39 -20.16
N PRO A 29 -0.90 31.68 -20.27
CA PRO A 29 -1.45 32.59 -21.27
C PRO A 29 -1.09 32.18 -22.71
N GLU A 30 0.00 31.44 -22.88
CA GLU A 30 0.41 30.85 -24.15
C GLU A 30 0.41 29.33 -24.02
N CYS A 31 -0.20 28.64 -24.98
CA CYS A 31 -0.17 27.19 -25.06
C CYS A 31 1.19 26.74 -25.61
N VAL A 32 1.83 25.79 -24.94
CA VAL A 32 3.12 25.22 -25.35
C VAL A 32 2.96 23.72 -25.52
N GLY A 33 3.28 23.21 -26.71
CA GLY A 33 3.39 21.78 -26.96
C GLY A 33 4.83 21.36 -27.21
N ALA A 34 5.20 20.17 -26.76
CA ALA A 34 6.52 19.60 -27.01
C ALA A 34 6.44 18.16 -27.49
N VAL A 35 7.23 17.83 -28.52
CA VAL A 35 7.55 16.43 -28.84
C VAL A 35 8.41 15.91 -27.69
N THR A 36 7.91 14.89 -27.01
CA THR A 36 8.49 14.31 -25.81
C THR A 36 8.86 12.85 -26.08
N ALA A 37 10.12 12.50 -25.85
CA ALA A 37 10.63 11.15 -26.02
C ALA A 37 11.35 10.67 -24.75
N ALA A 38 11.30 9.36 -24.49
CA ALA A 38 12.09 8.76 -23.42
C ALA A 38 13.58 8.79 -23.78
N GLY A 39 14.43 9.24 -22.85
CA GLY A 39 15.85 9.46 -23.10
C GLY A 39 16.57 8.21 -23.61
N GLU A 40 16.32 7.05 -22.99
CA GLU A 40 16.97 5.78 -23.36
C GLU A 40 16.51 5.23 -24.73
N HIS A 41 15.34 5.65 -25.21
CA HIS A 41 14.78 5.26 -26.51
C HIS A 41 14.96 6.33 -27.59
N THR A 42 15.65 7.43 -27.29
CA THR A 42 15.79 8.52 -28.26
C THR A 42 16.70 8.11 -29.42
N THR A 43 16.14 8.03 -30.63
CA THR A 43 16.85 7.65 -31.86
C THR A 43 17.20 8.88 -32.72
N PRO A 44 18.12 8.75 -33.70
CA PRO A 44 18.39 9.81 -34.67
C PRO A 44 17.13 10.24 -35.43
N GLU A 45 16.22 9.32 -35.75
CA GLU A 45 14.96 9.62 -36.44
C GLU A 45 14.04 10.49 -35.59
N VAL A 46 13.93 10.18 -34.29
CA VAL A 46 13.15 11.00 -33.34
C VAL A 46 13.75 12.41 -33.24
N VAL A 47 15.07 12.54 -33.11
CA VAL A 47 15.72 13.85 -33.06
C VAL A 47 15.55 14.62 -34.37
N ALA A 48 15.73 13.96 -35.52
CA ALA A 48 15.54 14.58 -36.83
C ALA A 48 14.09 15.06 -37.01
N PHE A 49 13.12 14.27 -36.57
CA PHE A 49 11.70 14.62 -36.56
C PHE A 49 11.44 15.84 -35.65
N SER A 50 11.91 15.80 -34.40
CA SER A 50 11.75 16.91 -33.45
C SER A 50 12.37 18.21 -33.95
N VAL A 51 13.48 18.15 -34.68
CA VAL A 51 14.14 19.33 -35.25
C VAL A 51 13.42 19.84 -36.48
N ARG A 52 12.88 18.94 -37.32
CA ARG A 52 12.13 19.31 -38.51
C ARG A 52 10.83 20.04 -38.18
N HIS A 53 10.16 19.63 -37.11
CA HIS A 53 8.83 20.11 -36.74
C HIS A 53 8.80 21.00 -35.48
N GLY A 54 9.94 21.19 -34.83
CA GLY A 54 10.05 21.99 -33.62
C GLY A 54 11.07 23.13 -33.75
N SER A 55 11.33 23.80 -32.64
CA SER A 55 12.26 24.93 -32.56
C SER A 55 13.73 24.57 -32.83
N GLY A 56 14.08 23.28 -32.86
CA GLY A 56 15.46 22.80 -32.90
C GLY A 56 16.22 22.95 -31.56
N PHE A 57 15.63 23.60 -30.57
CA PHE A 57 16.16 23.73 -29.21
C PHE A 57 15.86 22.47 -28.40
N LEU A 58 16.70 21.46 -28.59
CA LEU A 58 16.57 20.16 -27.93
C LEU A 58 16.98 20.26 -26.46
N THR A 59 16.01 20.03 -25.59
CA THR A 59 16.21 20.01 -24.14
C THR A 59 16.07 18.60 -23.59
N VAL A 60 16.76 18.29 -22.49
CA VAL A 60 16.66 17.00 -21.82
C VAL A 60 16.42 17.19 -20.34
N ALA A 61 15.22 16.86 -19.87
CA ALA A 61 14.87 16.87 -18.46
C ALA A 61 15.55 15.70 -17.74
N VAL A 62 16.28 15.99 -16.68
CA VAL A 62 16.99 15.02 -15.83
C VAL A 62 16.71 15.29 -14.36
N THR A 63 16.65 14.24 -13.55
CA THR A 63 16.48 14.35 -12.09
C THR A 63 17.62 15.14 -11.45
N GLY A 64 17.41 15.63 -10.22
CA GLY A 64 18.45 16.29 -9.45
C GLY A 64 19.63 15.36 -9.19
N ALA A 65 19.35 14.11 -8.84
CA ALA A 65 20.37 13.07 -8.66
C ALA A 65 21.20 12.83 -9.94
N ASP A 66 20.57 12.78 -11.12
CA ASP A 66 21.29 12.64 -12.39
C ASP A 66 22.08 13.91 -12.74
N ALA A 67 21.52 15.09 -12.50
CA ALA A 67 22.22 16.35 -12.71
C ALA A 67 23.49 16.45 -11.84
N ASP A 68 23.43 15.99 -10.59
CA ASP A 68 24.59 15.94 -9.68
C ASP A 68 25.62 14.90 -10.16
N ARG A 69 25.18 13.71 -10.58
CA ARG A 69 26.04 12.66 -11.14
C ARG A 69 26.82 13.13 -12.38
N PHE A 70 26.15 13.83 -13.28
CA PHE A 70 26.77 14.38 -14.48
C PHE A 70 27.52 15.69 -14.23
N GLY A 71 27.42 16.28 -13.04
CA GLY A 71 28.02 17.58 -12.74
C GLY A 71 27.47 18.69 -13.65
N LEU A 72 26.15 18.76 -13.80
CA LEU A 72 25.48 19.74 -14.65
C LEU A 72 25.37 21.07 -13.91
N VAL A 73 26.12 22.06 -14.38
CA VAL A 73 26.18 23.40 -13.78
C VAL A 73 25.01 24.23 -14.29
N PRO A 74 24.25 24.91 -13.41
CA PRO A 74 23.21 25.86 -13.82
C PRO A 74 23.75 26.89 -14.81
N MET A 75 22.97 27.19 -15.86
CA MET A 75 23.37 28.18 -16.88
C MET A 75 23.39 29.59 -16.30
N ASP A 76 22.45 29.91 -15.41
CA ASP A 76 22.42 31.15 -14.63
C ASP A 76 22.54 30.81 -13.13
N PRO A 77 23.72 31.02 -12.53
CA PRO A 77 23.94 30.81 -11.09
C PRO A 77 23.12 31.74 -10.20
N ALA A 78 22.60 32.85 -10.75
CA ALA A 78 21.83 33.85 -10.02
C ALA A 78 20.30 33.70 -10.25
N ALA A 79 19.87 32.65 -10.95
CA ALA A 79 18.47 32.42 -11.25
C ALA A 79 17.62 32.38 -9.96
N ALA A 80 16.49 33.10 -9.99
CA ALA A 80 15.59 33.14 -8.84
C ALA A 80 14.99 31.75 -8.55
N PRO A 81 14.67 31.43 -7.28
CA PRO A 81 13.94 30.20 -6.95
C PRO A 81 12.67 30.05 -7.80
N GLY A 82 12.48 28.88 -8.42
CA GLY A 82 11.38 28.61 -9.33
C GLY A 82 11.63 28.94 -10.81
N SER A 83 12.81 29.46 -11.16
CA SER A 83 13.25 29.57 -12.56
C SER A 83 13.46 28.18 -13.19
N ARG A 84 13.34 28.09 -14.52
CA ARG A 84 13.63 26.85 -15.25
C ARG A 84 15.09 26.44 -14.99
N GLY A 85 15.29 25.20 -14.57
CA GLY A 85 16.60 24.65 -14.19
C GLY A 85 17.55 24.36 -15.36
N TYR A 86 17.63 25.26 -16.36
CA TYR A 86 18.55 25.10 -17.48
C TYR A 86 20.00 25.03 -16.99
N THR A 87 20.74 24.10 -17.58
CA THR A 87 22.16 23.90 -17.30
C THR A 87 23.00 24.24 -18.53
N VAL A 88 24.31 24.38 -18.36
CA VAL A 88 25.26 24.53 -19.49
C VAL A 88 25.06 23.38 -20.48
N SER A 89 25.00 23.69 -21.77
CA SER A 89 24.80 22.69 -22.80
C SER A 89 25.93 21.66 -22.86
N VAL A 90 25.61 20.45 -23.28
CA VAL A 90 26.52 19.29 -23.30
C VAL A 90 26.46 18.54 -24.62
N ASP A 91 27.55 17.85 -24.95
CA ASP A 91 27.60 16.80 -25.97
C ASP A 91 28.28 15.56 -25.39
N ALA A 92 27.83 14.37 -25.80
CA ALA A 92 28.52 13.13 -25.46
C ALA A 92 29.90 13.05 -26.12
N LEU A 93 30.87 12.52 -25.38
CA LEU A 93 32.17 12.14 -25.94
C LEU A 93 32.02 10.91 -26.85
N GLY A 94 32.85 10.85 -27.90
CA GLY A 94 32.80 9.77 -28.89
C GLY A 94 31.83 10.01 -30.05
N GLY A 95 31.09 11.11 -30.05
CA GLY A 95 30.33 11.60 -31.20
C GLY A 95 31.19 12.36 -32.22
N GLY A 96 30.54 12.86 -33.28
CA GLY A 96 31.12 13.72 -34.31
C GLY A 96 31.23 15.19 -33.87
N THR A 97 30.51 16.08 -34.55
CA THR A 97 30.54 17.52 -34.23
C THR A 97 29.56 17.91 -33.13
N GLY A 98 28.65 17.00 -32.74
CA GLY A 98 27.67 17.22 -31.68
C GLY A 98 26.30 17.66 -32.19
N ILE A 99 26.20 18.29 -33.37
CA ILE A 99 24.94 18.91 -33.86
C ILE A 99 24.06 17.97 -34.68
N SER A 100 24.61 16.88 -35.21
CA SER A 100 23.82 15.95 -36.04
C SER A 100 22.69 15.30 -35.23
N ALA A 101 21.67 14.76 -35.90
CA ALA A 101 20.61 14.03 -35.20
C ALA A 101 21.17 12.78 -34.50
N GLU A 102 22.17 12.14 -35.11
CA GLU A 102 22.89 11.01 -34.54
C GLU A 102 23.64 11.41 -33.25
N ASP A 103 24.47 12.46 -33.32
CA ASP A 103 25.26 12.94 -32.17
C ASP A 103 24.35 13.40 -31.02
N ARG A 104 23.30 14.17 -31.31
CA ARG A 104 22.37 14.63 -30.29
C ARG A 104 21.61 13.47 -29.66
N SER A 105 21.19 12.47 -30.44
CA SER A 105 20.57 11.27 -29.89
C SER A 105 21.52 10.47 -28.99
N LEU A 106 22.81 10.42 -29.33
CA LEU A 106 23.85 9.84 -28.49
C LEU A 106 23.99 10.60 -27.17
N THR A 107 24.01 11.93 -27.21
CA THR A 107 24.03 12.77 -26.00
C THR A 107 22.82 12.51 -25.10
N VAL A 108 21.60 12.46 -25.66
CA VAL A 108 20.39 12.14 -24.89
C VAL A 108 20.48 10.75 -24.25
N ARG A 109 20.88 9.72 -25.00
CA ARG A 109 21.03 8.37 -24.46
C ARG A 109 22.13 8.27 -23.40
N THR A 110 23.21 9.04 -23.54
CA THR A 110 24.28 9.14 -22.54
C THR A 110 23.77 9.71 -21.23
N LEU A 111 22.95 10.77 -21.27
CA LEU A 111 22.28 11.33 -20.09
C LEU A 111 21.31 10.33 -19.44
N ALA A 112 20.69 9.44 -20.23
CA ALA A 112 19.78 8.41 -19.73
C ALA A 112 20.49 7.16 -19.17
N ASP A 113 21.77 6.94 -19.50
CA ASP A 113 22.52 5.75 -19.11
C ASP A 113 22.78 5.72 -17.59
N PRO A 114 22.37 4.67 -16.84
CA PRO A 114 22.75 4.48 -15.43
C PRO A 114 24.25 4.50 -15.15
N ALA A 115 25.08 4.08 -16.11
CA ALA A 115 26.53 4.01 -15.97
C ALA A 115 27.24 5.30 -16.37
N GLY A 116 26.54 6.24 -17.03
CA GLY A 116 27.09 7.51 -17.49
C GLY A 116 27.60 8.40 -16.34
N SER A 117 28.52 9.29 -16.68
CA SER A 117 29.14 10.19 -15.72
C SER A 117 29.53 11.53 -16.35
N CYS A 118 29.94 12.48 -15.51
CA CYS A 118 30.46 13.76 -15.98
C CYS A 118 31.64 13.65 -16.98
N LEU A 119 32.38 12.54 -16.95
CA LEU A 119 33.52 12.27 -17.82
C LEU A 119 33.11 11.91 -19.25
N ASP A 120 31.85 11.54 -19.46
CA ASP A 120 31.31 11.15 -20.77
C ASP A 120 30.76 12.35 -21.54
N LEU A 121 30.87 13.56 -20.98
CA LEU A 121 30.29 14.78 -21.53
C LEU A 121 31.34 15.89 -21.73
N SER A 122 31.25 16.56 -22.88
CA SER A 122 31.93 17.82 -23.16
C SER A 122 31.00 19.02 -22.96
N ARG A 123 31.58 20.20 -22.71
CA ARG A 123 30.87 21.48 -22.50
C ARG A 123 31.63 22.62 -23.19
N PRO A 124 30.95 23.58 -23.85
CA PRO A 124 29.52 23.54 -24.20
C PRO A 124 29.24 22.45 -25.26
N GLY A 125 27.96 22.20 -25.52
CA GLY A 125 27.50 21.31 -26.61
C GLY A 125 26.17 21.75 -27.20
N HIS A 126 25.44 20.82 -27.81
CA HIS A 126 24.23 21.10 -28.60
C HIS A 126 22.93 20.56 -28.00
N VAL A 127 23.01 19.91 -26.84
CA VAL A 127 21.84 19.50 -26.05
C VAL A 127 21.82 20.30 -24.74
N VAL A 128 20.66 20.82 -24.35
CA VAL A 128 20.51 21.62 -23.13
C VAL A 128 19.78 20.84 -22.04
N PRO A 129 20.47 20.33 -21.01
CA PRO A 129 19.80 19.65 -19.92
C PRO A 129 19.02 20.62 -19.03
N ILE A 130 17.89 20.15 -18.52
CA ILE A 130 17.05 20.85 -17.54
C ILE A 130 17.03 20.01 -16.27
N ARG A 131 17.51 20.56 -15.16
CA ARG A 131 17.36 19.94 -13.84
C ARG A 131 15.91 20.06 -13.39
N VAL A 132 15.30 18.92 -13.09
CA VAL A 132 13.96 18.83 -12.48
C VAL A 132 14.03 18.33 -11.04
N ALA A 133 12.94 18.50 -10.29
CA ALA A 133 12.81 17.92 -8.96
C ALA A 133 12.78 16.38 -9.02
N ASP A 134 13.31 15.72 -7.98
CA ASP A 134 13.39 14.26 -7.90
C ASP A 134 12.03 13.59 -7.69
N ASP A 135 11.01 14.33 -7.21
CA ASP A 135 9.65 13.82 -6.98
C ASP A 135 8.82 13.71 -8.27
N GLY A 136 9.32 14.28 -9.37
CA GLY A 136 9.03 13.87 -10.73
C GLY A 136 7.58 13.99 -11.19
N THR A 137 6.67 14.75 -10.56
CA THR A 137 5.47 15.34 -11.22
C THR A 137 4.42 15.99 -10.32
N ALA A 138 4.21 15.48 -9.11
CA ALA A 138 2.98 15.85 -8.38
C ALA A 138 3.03 17.28 -7.83
N SER A 139 4.22 17.76 -7.46
CA SER A 139 4.42 19.08 -6.87
C SER A 139 4.73 20.17 -7.90
N HIS A 140 5.05 19.78 -9.15
CA HIS A 140 5.55 20.66 -10.19
C HIS A 140 4.82 20.42 -11.52
N ARG A 141 3.97 21.38 -11.91
CA ARG A 141 3.12 21.31 -13.12
C ARG A 141 3.82 21.72 -14.42
N ALA A 142 5.14 21.91 -14.41
CA ALA A 142 5.85 22.36 -15.60
C ALA A 142 6.18 21.20 -16.56
N LEU A 143 6.24 21.51 -17.86
CA LEU A 143 6.45 20.51 -18.93
C LEU A 143 7.62 19.53 -18.69
N PRO A 144 8.84 19.98 -18.30
CA PRO A 144 9.96 19.08 -18.07
C PRO A 144 9.69 18.05 -16.95
N GLU A 145 9.12 18.49 -15.83
CA GLU A 145 8.75 17.65 -14.70
C GLU A 145 7.69 16.63 -15.12
N VAL A 146 6.67 17.09 -15.83
CA VAL A 146 5.58 16.26 -16.33
C VAL A 146 6.04 15.21 -17.32
N ALA A 147 6.97 15.56 -18.20
CA ALA A 147 7.59 14.61 -19.11
C ALA A 147 8.39 13.52 -18.36
N VAL A 148 9.16 13.89 -17.34
CA VAL A 148 9.90 12.91 -16.51
C VAL A 148 8.95 11.98 -15.78
N GLY A 149 7.85 12.48 -15.21
CA GLY A 149 6.85 11.64 -14.56
C GLY A 149 6.15 10.68 -15.53
N LEU A 150 5.85 11.15 -16.75
CA LEU A 150 5.25 10.32 -17.79
C LEU A 150 6.20 9.20 -18.27
N VAL A 151 7.48 9.51 -18.49
CA VAL A 151 8.52 8.52 -18.84
C VAL A 151 8.74 7.54 -17.68
N THR A 152 8.73 8.02 -16.44
CA THR A 152 8.83 7.15 -15.26
C THR A 152 7.65 6.18 -15.19
N ALA A 153 6.42 6.66 -15.48
CA ALA A 153 5.25 5.80 -15.55
C ALA A 153 5.30 4.78 -16.72
N ALA A 154 6.08 5.03 -17.75
CA ALA A 154 6.40 4.04 -18.78
C ALA A 154 7.32 2.91 -18.26
N GLY A 155 7.86 3.03 -17.04
CA GLY A 155 8.81 2.08 -16.47
C GLY A 155 10.22 2.26 -17.02
N LEU A 156 10.51 3.46 -17.52
CA LEU A 156 11.77 3.85 -18.16
C LEU A 156 12.59 4.75 -17.23
N ARG A 157 13.86 4.97 -17.57
CA ARG A 157 14.76 5.91 -16.90
C ARG A 157 14.12 7.30 -16.85
N PRO A 158 14.18 8.03 -15.71
CA PRO A 158 13.51 9.32 -15.52
C PRO A 158 14.24 10.46 -16.24
N VAL A 159 14.44 10.31 -17.55
CA VAL A 159 15.09 11.24 -18.45
C VAL A 159 14.22 11.41 -19.68
N ALA A 160 13.82 12.64 -19.98
CA ALA A 160 12.93 12.93 -21.10
C ALA A 160 13.55 13.97 -22.03
N ALA A 161 13.59 13.70 -23.33
CA ALA A 161 13.95 14.68 -24.35
C ALA A 161 12.70 15.45 -24.78
N LEU A 162 12.78 16.78 -24.79
CA LEU A 162 11.70 17.67 -25.20
C LEU A 162 12.18 18.66 -26.25
N THR A 163 11.37 18.83 -27.30
CA THR A 163 11.53 19.94 -28.25
C THR A 163 10.18 20.65 -28.43
N ALA A 164 10.15 21.94 -28.12
CA ALA A 164 8.94 22.75 -28.30
C ALA A 164 8.54 22.81 -29.78
N LEU A 165 7.27 22.56 -30.06
CA LEU A 165 6.65 22.67 -31.37
C LEU A 165 6.44 24.15 -31.71
N VAL A 166 6.69 24.49 -32.97
CA VAL A 166 6.46 25.82 -33.54
C VAL A 166 5.41 25.69 -34.63
N GLY A 167 4.52 26.68 -34.76
CA GLY A 167 3.40 26.56 -35.68
C GLY A 167 3.81 26.88 -37.12
N ASP A 168 3.34 26.08 -38.08
CA ASP A 168 3.50 26.38 -39.51
C ASP A 168 2.53 27.47 -40.00
N LEU A 169 1.40 27.65 -39.30
CA LEU A 169 0.25 28.44 -39.77
C LEU A 169 0.39 29.96 -39.59
N ALA A 170 1.38 30.43 -38.83
CA ALA A 170 1.75 31.83 -38.76
C ALA A 170 3.28 31.93 -38.57
N PRO A 171 4.03 32.52 -39.51
CA PRO A 171 5.46 32.75 -39.34
C PRO A 171 5.74 33.45 -37.99
N GLY A 172 6.25 32.70 -37.01
CA GLY A 172 6.72 33.22 -35.72
C GLY A 172 5.87 32.93 -34.47
N GLY A 173 4.72 32.24 -34.56
CA GLY A 173 3.86 31.95 -33.40
C GLY A 173 3.95 30.50 -32.88
N LEU A 174 3.67 30.30 -31.59
CA LEU A 174 3.41 28.97 -31.04
C LEU A 174 2.02 28.46 -31.50
N PRO A 175 1.87 27.16 -31.81
CA PRO A 175 0.58 26.61 -32.16
C PRO A 175 -0.33 26.61 -30.91
N GLY A 176 -1.58 26.98 -31.09
CA GLY A 176 -2.60 26.78 -30.06
C GLY A 176 -2.91 25.28 -29.86
N ARG A 177 -3.68 24.95 -28.81
CA ARG A 177 -4.05 23.58 -28.47
C ARG A 177 -4.61 22.77 -29.65
N ASP A 178 -5.58 23.33 -30.39
CA ASP A 178 -6.17 22.65 -31.56
C ASP A 178 -5.12 22.33 -32.64
N GLY A 179 -4.14 23.22 -32.83
CA GLY A 179 -3.04 23.01 -33.77
C GLY A 179 -2.08 21.90 -33.31
N LEU A 180 -1.84 21.80 -32.01
CA LEU A 180 -1.02 20.73 -31.42
C LEU A 180 -1.72 19.37 -31.50
N GLU A 181 -3.02 19.32 -31.24
CA GLU A 181 -3.83 18.11 -31.39
C GLU A 181 -3.91 17.67 -32.87
N ALA A 182 -4.04 18.62 -33.80
CA ALA A 182 -4.00 18.36 -35.23
C ALA A 182 -2.62 17.84 -35.70
N PHE A 183 -1.52 18.44 -35.22
CA PHE A 183 -0.16 17.99 -35.48
C PHE A 183 0.04 16.55 -35.00
N ALA A 184 -0.41 16.24 -33.78
CA ALA A 184 -0.32 14.90 -33.23
C ALA A 184 -1.08 13.88 -34.10
N ALA A 185 -2.29 14.23 -34.54
CA ALA A 185 -3.10 13.38 -35.42
C ALA A 185 -2.46 13.19 -36.82
N GLU A 186 -1.88 14.24 -37.40
CA GLU A 186 -1.20 14.18 -38.70
C GLU A 186 0.00 13.22 -38.68
N HIS A 187 0.72 13.18 -37.56
CA HIS A 187 1.93 12.38 -37.40
C HIS A 187 1.73 11.06 -36.63
N ASP A 188 0.49 10.66 -36.38
CA ASP A 188 0.13 9.45 -35.62
C ASP A 188 0.80 9.38 -34.22
N LEU A 189 0.84 10.53 -33.55
CA LEU A 189 1.38 10.68 -32.20
C LEU A 189 0.25 10.78 -31.18
N CYS A 190 0.46 10.20 -30.00
CA CYS A 190 -0.44 10.42 -28.88
C CYS A 190 -0.23 11.84 -28.32
N ALA A 191 -1.32 12.59 -28.13
CA ALA A 191 -1.31 13.88 -27.44
C ALA A 191 -1.95 13.76 -26.05
N VAL A 192 -1.30 14.36 -25.05
CA VAL A 192 -1.79 14.43 -23.66
C VAL A 192 -1.51 15.81 -23.09
N THR A 193 -2.38 16.31 -22.20
CA THR A 193 -2.11 17.58 -21.50
C THR A 193 -1.38 17.37 -20.18
N VAL A 194 -0.70 18.42 -19.73
CA VAL A 194 -0.09 18.48 -18.40
C VAL A 194 -1.11 18.16 -17.31
N ASP A 195 -2.31 18.73 -17.38
CA ASP A 195 -3.36 18.48 -16.39
C ASP A 195 -3.84 17.03 -16.39
N GLU A 196 -3.97 16.41 -17.57
CA GLU A 196 -4.32 14.99 -17.68
C GLU A 196 -3.25 14.11 -17.05
N VAL A 197 -1.97 14.37 -17.34
CA VAL A 197 -0.85 13.60 -16.80
C VAL A 197 -0.70 13.83 -15.29
N VAL A 198 -0.78 15.06 -14.80
CA VAL A 198 -0.69 15.36 -13.35
C VAL A 198 -1.84 14.71 -12.59
N SER A 199 -3.08 14.84 -13.09
CA SER A 199 -4.25 14.17 -12.53
C SER A 199 -4.10 12.65 -12.57
N PHE A 200 -3.48 12.12 -13.63
CA PHE A 200 -3.14 10.71 -13.73
C PHE A 200 -2.11 10.32 -12.66
N LEU A 201 -1.02 11.04 -12.51
CA LEU A 201 0.07 10.65 -11.61
C LEU A 201 -0.26 10.88 -10.12
N ALA A 202 -1.19 11.76 -9.80
CA ALA A 202 -1.62 12.06 -8.44
C ALA A 202 -2.37 10.91 -7.75
N THR A 203 -2.97 9.97 -8.49
CA THR A 203 -3.73 8.85 -7.92
C THR A 203 -3.10 7.52 -8.31
N PRO A 204 -2.73 6.67 -7.33
CA PRO A 204 -2.32 5.30 -7.60
C PRO A 204 -3.37 4.57 -8.44
N ARG A 205 -2.92 3.92 -9.52
CA ARG A 205 -3.75 3.00 -10.30
C ARG A 205 -3.00 1.69 -10.39
N VAL A 206 -3.64 0.61 -9.99
CA VAL A 206 -3.00 -0.71 -10.00
C VAL A 206 -3.50 -1.54 -11.16
N VAL A 207 -2.62 -2.38 -11.69
CA VAL A 207 -2.98 -3.43 -12.64
C VAL A 207 -2.76 -4.78 -11.99
N ALA A 208 -3.72 -5.69 -12.18
CA ALA A 208 -3.58 -7.08 -11.79
C ALA A 208 -2.49 -7.75 -12.65
N LEU A 209 -1.52 -8.37 -11.99
CA LEU A 209 -0.49 -9.21 -12.61
C LEU A 209 -0.94 -10.67 -12.64
N ARG A 210 -0.05 -11.62 -12.95
CA ARG A 210 -0.38 -13.05 -12.85
C ARG A 210 -0.58 -13.44 -11.38
N GLY A 211 -1.76 -13.96 -11.05
CA GLY A 211 -2.05 -14.56 -9.75
C GLY A 211 -1.67 -16.05 -9.68
N SER A 212 -1.86 -16.64 -8.50
CA SER A 212 -1.70 -18.07 -8.26
C SER A 212 -2.66 -18.54 -7.17
N THR A 213 -2.93 -19.83 -7.13
CA THR A 213 -3.68 -20.47 -6.05
C THR A 213 -2.71 -21.27 -5.22
N LEU A 214 -2.65 -20.97 -3.92
CA LEU A 214 -1.81 -21.65 -2.95
C LEU A 214 -2.69 -22.52 -2.05
N ARG A 215 -2.14 -23.65 -1.59
CA ARG A 215 -2.76 -24.45 -0.54
C ARG A 215 -2.02 -24.16 0.76
N THR A 216 -2.73 -23.61 1.74
CA THR A 216 -2.28 -23.65 3.13
C THR A 216 -2.68 -24.99 3.74
N ASP A 217 -2.23 -25.26 4.96
CA ASP A 217 -2.62 -26.49 5.69
C ASP A 217 -4.14 -26.61 5.89
N ARG A 218 -4.89 -25.51 5.74
CA ARG A 218 -6.32 -25.41 6.08
C ARG A 218 -7.20 -24.96 4.93
N HIS A 219 -6.68 -24.18 3.98
CA HIS A 219 -7.49 -23.55 2.94
C HIS A 219 -6.77 -23.51 1.59
N GLU A 220 -7.56 -23.55 0.53
CA GLU A 220 -7.11 -23.06 -0.76
C GLU A 220 -7.25 -21.53 -0.76
N VAL A 221 -6.18 -20.83 -1.09
CA VAL A 221 -6.07 -19.38 -0.98
C VAL A 221 -5.62 -18.82 -2.32
N ARG A 222 -6.35 -17.83 -2.84
CA ARG A 222 -6.00 -17.16 -4.10
C ARG A 222 -5.11 -15.97 -3.80
N VAL A 223 -3.96 -15.88 -4.46
CA VAL A 223 -3.05 -14.74 -4.37
C VAL A 223 -3.02 -14.01 -5.70
N GLN A 224 -3.39 -12.75 -5.69
CA GLN A 224 -3.37 -11.87 -6.85
C GLN A 224 -2.30 -10.80 -6.63
N ALA A 225 -1.33 -10.72 -7.54
CA ALA A 225 -0.30 -9.69 -7.51
C ALA A 225 -0.79 -8.41 -8.20
N TYR A 226 -0.33 -7.26 -7.73
CA TYR A 226 -0.64 -5.94 -8.29
C TYR A 226 0.61 -5.10 -8.40
N ARG A 227 0.64 -4.22 -9.39
CA ARG A 227 1.66 -3.16 -9.48
C ARG A 227 0.97 -1.87 -9.90
N ASP A 228 1.44 -0.76 -9.36
CA ASP A 228 1.02 0.54 -9.87
C ASP A 228 1.43 0.70 -11.34
N VAL A 229 0.55 1.29 -12.15
CA VAL A 229 0.84 1.62 -13.56
C VAL A 229 2.07 2.52 -13.69
N ARG A 230 2.38 3.29 -12.64
CA ARG A 230 3.56 4.16 -12.53
C ARG A 230 4.86 3.39 -12.26
N GLY A 231 4.78 2.08 -12.04
CA GLY A 231 5.90 1.24 -11.62
C GLY A 231 6.02 1.12 -10.09
N GLY A 232 7.13 0.57 -9.61
CA GLY A 232 7.37 0.37 -8.17
C GLY A 232 7.22 -1.08 -7.70
N PRO A 233 7.09 -1.30 -6.36
CA PRO A 233 7.07 -2.62 -5.78
C PRO A 233 5.82 -3.42 -6.16
N VAL A 234 5.89 -4.74 -6.01
CA VAL A 234 4.74 -5.62 -6.25
C VAL A 234 3.95 -5.78 -4.96
N HIS A 235 2.69 -5.36 -5.01
CA HIS A 235 1.69 -5.54 -3.97
C HIS A 235 0.94 -6.87 -4.18
N SER A 236 0.15 -7.29 -3.21
CA SER A 236 -0.64 -8.52 -3.35
C SER A 236 -1.94 -8.50 -2.56
N ALA A 237 -3.01 -9.09 -3.10
CA ALA A 237 -4.19 -9.48 -2.35
C ALA A 237 -4.21 -10.99 -2.17
N THR A 238 -4.32 -11.45 -0.93
CA THR A 238 -4.48 -12.87 -0.58
C THR A 238 -5.93 -13.06 -0.15
N MET A 239 -6.66 -13.97 -0.79
CA MET A 239 -8.10 -14.13 -0.68
C MET A 239 -8.45 -15.54 -0.22
N TRP A 240 -9.22 -15.62 0.86
CA TRP A 240 -9.82 -16.84 1.38
C TRP A 240 -11.25 -16.94 0.86
N GLY A 241 -11.61 -18.11 0.31
CA GLY A 241 -12.93 -18.38 -0.23
C GLY A 241 -13.35 -17.45 -1.36
N GLU A 242 -14.66 -17.36 -1.58
CA GLU A 242 -15.25 -16.35 -2.47
C GLU A 242 -15.48 -15.04 -1.70
N LEU A 243 -15.18 -13.92 -2.35
CA LEU A 243 -15.42 -12.60 -1.81
C LEU A 243 -16.81 -12.12 -2.21
N PRO A 244 -17.71 -11.82 -1.26
CA PRO A 244 -18.97 -11.19 -1.61
C PRO A 244 -18.74 -9.77 -2.11
N GLU A 245 -19.48 -9.34 -3.12
CA GLU A 245 -19.42 -7.95 -3.63
C GLU A 245 -19.76 -6.92 -2.54
N HIS A 246 -20.56 -7.32 -1.54
CA HIS A 246 -20.95 -6.50 -0.41
C HIS A 246 -20.48 -7.09 0.92
N GLY A 247 -19.84 -6.26 1.75
CA GLY A 247 -19.46 -6.59 3.11
C GLY A 247 -18.27 -7.54 3.23
N ALA A 248 -17.46 -7.70 2.19
CA ALA A 248 -16.26 -8.54 2.24
C ALA A 248 -15.32 -8.07 3.36
N ALA A 249 -14.83 -9.01 4.19
CA ALA A 249 -13.84 -8.71 5.21
C ALA A 249 -12.49 -8.42 4.55
N VAL A 250 -11.96 -7.21 4.74
CA VAL A 250 -10.66 -6.80 4.19
C VAL A 250 -9.74 -6.29 5.29
N HIS A 251 -8.51 -6.81 5.33
CA HIS A 251 -7.42 -6.27 6.14
C HIS A 251 -6.34 -5.69 5.21
N ILE A 252 -5.89 -4.46 5.50
CA ILE A 252 -4.81 -3.81 4.76
C ILE A 252 -3.56 -3.82 5.63
N HIS A 253 -2.51 -4.46 5.12
CA HIS A 253 -1.19 -4.53 5.73
C HIS A 253 -0.19 -3.75 4.88
N VAL A 254 0.39 -2.70 5.44
CA VAL A 254 1.52 -1.99 4.82
C VAL A 254 2.79 -2.62 5.35
N ASP A 255 3.67 -3.09 4.46
CA ASP A 255 4.90 -3.78 4.85
C ASP A 255 5.79 -2.88 5.71
N CYS A 256 6.22 -3.39 6.86
CA CYS A 256 7.14 -2.68 7.76
C CYS A 256 8.57 -3.22 7.59
N PRO A 257 9.59 -2.37 7.36
CA PRO A 257 10.98 -2.80 7.25
C PRO A 257 11.48 -3.59 8.46
N GLN A 258 11.05 -3.22 9.69
CA GLN A 258 11.40 -3.95 10.91
C GLN A 258 10.82 -5.37 10.94
N GLU A 259 9.64 -5.57 10.35
CA GLU A 259 9.05 -6.90 10.24
C GLU A 259 9.90 -7.79 9.33
N HIS A 260 10.34 -7.25 8.19
CA HIS A 260 11.15 -7.99 7.23
C HIS A 260 12.55 -8.32 7.77
N LEU A 261 13.17 -7.40 8.51
CA LEU A 261 14.56 -7.55 8.98
C LEU A 261 14.68 -8.23 10.34
N LEU A 262 13.76 -7.94 11.26
CA LEU A 262 13.86 -8.35 12.67
C LEU A 262 12.67 -9.19 13.14
N GLY A 263 11.79 -9.61 12.21
CA GLY A 263 10.62 -10.41 12.55
C GLY A 263 9.60 -9.68 13.43
N GLY A 264 9.60 -8.35 13.44
CA GLY A 264 8.59 -7.55 14.16
C GLY A 264 8.73 -7.56 15.68
N VAL A 265 9.92 -7.83 16.22
CA VAL A 265 10.16 -7.85 17.68
C VAL A 265 10.02 -6.48 18.32
N LEU A 266 10.25 -5.40 17.56
CA LEU A 266 10.24 -4.02 18.04
C LEU A 266 8.89 -3.30 17.83
N CYS A 267 7.97 -3.86 17.04
CA CYS A 267 6.69 -3.23 16.73
C CYS A 267 5.55 -4.25 16.55
N GLY A 268 4.31 -3.87 16.89
CA GLY A 268 3.16 -4.77 16.83
C GLY A 268 2.65 -5.14 15.42
N CYS A 269 3.34 -4.74 14.34
CA CYS A 269 2.88 -4.93 12.96
C CYS A 269 2.71 -6.41 12.59
N ARG A 270 3.71 -7.25 12.89
CA ARG A 270 3.63 -8.70 12.63
C ARG A 270 2.48 -9.36 13.39
N SER A 271 2.34 -9.03 14.67
CA SER A 271 1.27 -9.59 15.50
C SER A 271 -0.12 -9.22 14.99
N ARG A 272 -0.31 -7.97 14.54
CA ARG A 272 -1.57 -7.50 13.92
C ARG A 272 -1.85 -8.23 12.61
N ARG A 273 -0.87 -8.34 11.71
CA ARG A 273 -1.00 -9.09 10.45
C ARG A 273 -1.37 -10.54 10.71
N ASP A 274 -0.63 -11.21 11.59
CA ASP A 274 -0.85 -12.62 11.88
C ASP A 274 -2.22 -12.87 12.54
N ALA A 275 -2.69 -11.93 13.38
CA ALA A 275 -4.04 -11.98 13.95
C ALA A 275 -5.12 -11.80 12.87
N ALA A 276 -4.92 -10.88 11.94
CA ALA A 276 -5.83 -10.66 10.82
C ALA A 276 -5.89 -11.88 9.88
N ILE A 277 -4.75 -12.48 9.54
CA ILE A 277 -4.69 -13.73 8.77
C ILE A 277 -5.50 -14.83 9.46
N ARG A 278 -5.32 -15.02 10.77
CA ARG A 278 -6.08 -16.02 11.54
C ARG A 278 -7.58 -15.74 11.53
N ALA A 279 -7.99 -14.47 11.62
CA ALA A 279 -9.41 -14.10 11.56
C ALA A 279 -10.04 -14.36 10.18
N LEU A 280 -9.31 -14.08 9.10
CA LEU A 280 -9.74 -14.33 7.72
C LEU A 280 -9.77 -15.83 7.39
N GLU A 281 -8.80 -16.59 7.89
CA GLU A 281 -8.79 -18.05 7.80
C GLU A 281 -9.98 -18.65 8.55
N TRP A 282 -10.29 -18.11 9.73
CA TRP A 282 -11.42 -18.56 10.55
C TRP A 282 -12.77 -18.28 9.90
N SER A 283 -12.96 -17.11 9.28
CA SER A 283 -14.20 -16.80 8.57
C SER A 283 -14.35 -17.61 7.27
N GLY A 284 -13.25 -18.15 6.72
CA GLY A 284 -13.21 -18.83 5.43
C GLY A 284 -13.53 -17.93 4.23
N SER A 285 -13.69 -16.62 4.46
CA SER A 285 -14.05 -15.62 3.45
C SER A 285 -13.45 -14.26 3.83
N GLY A 286 -12.67 -13.68 2.92
CA GLY A 286 -12.12 -12.33 3.05
C GLY A 286 -10.75 -12.17 2.38
N ALA A 287 -10.18 -10.97 2.45
CA ALA A 287 -8.93 -10.62 1.79
C ALA A 287 -7.93 -9.90 2.70
N LEU A 288 -6.65 -10.26 2.54
CA LEU A 288 -5.50 -9.52 3.06
C LEU A 288 -4.84 -8.79 1.89
N VAL A 289 -4.91 -7.46 1.88
CA VAL A 289 -4.21 -6.60 0.92
C VAL A 289 -2.88 -6.17 1.53
N ARG A 290 -1.77 -6.66 0.96
CA ARG A 290 -0.41 -6.27 1.30
C ARG A 290 0.08 -5.16 0.38
N VAL A 291 0.33 -3.98 0.94
CA VAL A 291 1.01 -2.89 0.24
C VAL A 291 2.50 -2.98 0.55
N ALA A 292 3.25 -3.51 -0.42
CA ALA A 292 4.71 -3.51 -0.34
C ALA A 292 5.29 -2.10 -0.33
N VAL A 293 6.23 -1.86 0.58
CA VAL A 293 6.97 -0.60 0.69
C VAL A 293 8.37 -0.79 0.12
N ARG A 294 8.82 0.15 -0.70
CA ARG A 294 10.23 0.25 -1.07
C ARG A 294 10.92 0.95 0.10
N ALA A 295 11.81 0.27 0.81
CA ALA A 295 12.63 0.96 1.81
C ALA A 295 13.58 1.93 1.06
N PRO A 296 13.45 3.27 1.21
CA PRO A 296 14.57 4.16 0.88
C PRO A 296 15.84 3.74 1.64
N GLU A 297 17.01 4.17 1.16
CA GLU A 297 18.31 3.84 1.77
C GLU A 297 18.36 4.19 3.27
N ASP A 298 17.58 5.20 3.70
CA ASP A 298 17.46 5.65 5.09
C ASP A 298 16.17 5.20 5.81
N ALA A 299 15.30 4.41 5.16
CA ALA A 299 13.94 4.11 5.63
C ALA A 299 13.87 3.52 7.03
N ILE A 300 14.85 2.66 7.35
CA ILE A 300 14.88 1.95 8.62
C ILE A 300 15.11 2.97 9.73
N ALA A 301 16.07 3.90 9.57
CA ALA A 301 16.34 4.93 10.55
C ALA A 301 15.15 5.88 10.72
N THR A 302 14.58 6.35 9.60
CA THR A 302 13.49 7.34 9.61
C THR A 302 12.18 6.77 10.14
N TRP A 303 11.76 5.58 9.69
CA TRP A 303 10.51 4.96 10.12
C TRP A 303 10.58 4.50 11.59
N CYS A 304 11.73 3.96 12.02
CA CYS A 304 11.92 3.58 13.42
C CYS A 304 11.99 4.79 14.36
N ALA A 305 12.60 5.90 13.92
CA ALA A 305 12.69 7.13 14.72
C ALA A 305 11.36 7.90 14.76
N ALA A 306 10.61 7.94 13.65
CA ALA A 306 9.33 8.64 13.55
C ALA A 306 8.17 7.86 14.18
N GLY A 307 8.29 6.52 14.29
CA GLY A 307 7.20 5.65 14.75
C GLY A 307 5.98 5.63 13.82
N ALA A 308 6.12 6.15 12.59
CA ALA A 308 5.05 6.33 11.62
C ALA A 308 5.57 6.17 10.19
N ASP A 309 4.68 5.74 9.29
CA ASP A 309 4.94 5.60 7.86
C ASP A 309 5.01 6.99 7.19
N PRO A 310 6.16 7.39 6.62
CA PRO A 310 6.32 8.72 6.01
C PRO A 310 5.47 8.88 4.74
N ASP A 311 5.19 7.80 4.01
CA ASP A 311 4.47 7.80 2.74
C ASP A 311 3.02 7.26 2.88
N ARG A 312 2.47 7.35 4.10
CA ARG A 312 1.17 6.77 4.46
C ARG A 312 0.06 7.11 3.46
N ALA A 313 -0.02 8.35 2.99
CA ALA A 313 -1.05 8.77 2.04
C ALA A 313 -0.96 7.99 0.71
N ALA A 314 0.26 7.77 0.19
CA ALA A 314 0.47 7.01 -1.04
C ALA A 314 0.16 5.52 -0.84
N HIS A 315 0.56 4.94 0.29
CA HIS A 315 0.26 3.54 0.61
C HIS A 315 -1.26 3.30 0.80
N VAL A 316 -1.95 4.23 1.46
CA VAL A 316 -3.41 4.19 1.64
C VAL A 316 -4.14 4.27 0.30
N ALA A 317 -3.74 5.20 -0.57
CA ALA A 317 -4.35 5.32 -1.89
C ALA A 317 -4.08 4.08 -2.77
N THR A 318 -2.89 3.47 -2.66
CA THR A 318 -2.56 2.20 -3.33
C THR A 318 -3.42 1.06 -2.81
N ALA A 319 -3.62 0.96 -1.51
CA ALA A 319 -4.50 -0.05 -0.91
C ALA A 319 -5.94 0.10 -1.42
N ALA A 320 -6.47 1.33 -1.46
CA ALA A 320 -7.81 1.60 -1.96
C ALA A 320 -7.97 1.21 -3.43
N ALA A 321 -6.97 1.50 -4.27
CA ALA A 321 -6.95 1.09 -5.67
C ALA A 321 -6.98 -0.45 -5.82
N ILE A 322 -6.21 -1.19 -5.01
CA ILE A 322 -6.24 -2.66 -5.01
C ILE A 322 -7.61 -3.20 -4.59
N VAL A 323 -8.21 -2.64 -3.54
CA VAL A 323 -9.54 -3.06 -3.09
C VAL A 323 -10.61 -2.81 -4.15
N ALA A 324 -10.54 -1.68 -4.86
CA ALA A 324 -11.44 -1.39 -5.97
C ALA A 324 -11.26 -2.39 -7.12
N GLU A 325 -10.01 -2.75 -7.45
CA GLU A 325 -9.70 -3.72 -8.51
C GLU A 325 -10.13 -5.16 -8.17
N LEU A 326 -10.34 -5.48 -6.89
CA LEU A 326 -10.98 -6.74 -6.48
C LEU A 326 -12.47 -6.81 -6.84
N GLY A 327 -13.07 -5.72 -7.33
CA GLY A 327 -14.48 -5.68 -7.74
C GLY A 327 -15.46 -5.56 -6.57
N LEU A 328 -14.99 -5.12 -5.40
CA LEU A 328 -15.81 -5.02 -4.19
C LEU A 328 -16.60 -3.70 -4.19
N VAL A 329 -17.91 -3.79 -3.97
CA VAL A 329 -18.80 -2.62 -3.84
C VAL A 329 -18.83 -2.12 -2.41
N SER A 330 -18.74 -3.04 -1.43
CA SER A 330 -18.54 -2.65 -0.04
C SER A 330 -17.67 -3.62 0.76
N VAL A 331 -16.97 -3.08 1.75
CA VAL A 331 -16.07 -3.84 2.62
C VAL A 331 -16.39 -3.65 4.10
N THR A 332 -16.09 -4.69 4.87
CA THR A 332 -16.08 -4.69 6.33
C THR A 332 -14.63 -4.71 6.80
N ALA A 333 -14.27 -3.77 7.65
CA ALA A 333 -12.90 -3.44 7.96
C ALA A 333 -12.45 -4.04 9.29
N VAL A 334 -11.34 -4.79 9.31
CA VAL A 334 -10.77 -5.26 10.58
C VAL A 334 -9.93 -4.17 11.27
N GLU A 335 -9.33 -3.24 10.52
CA GLU A 335 -8.60 -2.06 11.03
C GLU A 335 -8.43 -1.05 9.86
N ILE A 336 -9.26 -0.01 9.77
CA ILE A 336 -9.20 1.01 8.70
C ILE A 336 -9.17 2.43 9.31
N GLY A 337 -8.09 3.17 9.07
CA GLY A 337 -7.97 4.59 9.41
C GLY A 337 -8.93 5.46 8.59
N ASP A 338 -9.29 6.66 9.10
CA ASP A 338 -10.24 7.57 8.42
C ASP A 338 -9.77 7.97 7.01
N ASP A 339 -8.45 8.08 6.82
CA ASP A 339 -7.80 8.35 5.54
C ASP A 339 -8.10 7.27 4.48
N LEU A 340 -8.05 6.01 4.88
CA LEU A 340 -8.36 4.89 4.00
C LEU A 340 -9.86 4.77 3.71
N VAL A 341 -10.74 5.19 4.63
CA VAL A 341 -12.18 5.30 4.34
C VAL A 341 -12.43 6.31 3.21
N GLY A 342 -11.80 7.50 3.31
CA GLY A 342 -11.89 8.53 2.29
C GLY A 342 -11.41 8.02 0.92
N ALA A 343 -10.22 7.41 0.89
CA ALA A 343 -9.66 6.86 -0.34
C ALA A 343 -10.56 5.77 -0.97
N LEU A 344 -11.16 4.89 -0.17
CA LEU A 344 -12.09 3.87 -0.68
C LEU A 344 -13.36 4.47 -1.28
N TRP A 345 -13.91 5.53 -0.66
CA TRP A 345 -15.06 6.25 -1.22
C TRP A 345 -14.77 6.93 -2.55
N ASP A 346 -13.57 7.48 -2.72
CA ASP A 346 -13.15 8.08 -3.99
C ASP A 346 -13.10 7.04 -5.13
N HIS A 347 -12.86 5.78 -4.79
CA HIS A 347 -12.93 4.64 -5.70
C HIS A 347 -14.33 3.99 -5.79
N GLY A 348 -15.34 4.55 -5.14
CA GLY A 348 -16.71 4.03 -5.16
C GLY A 348 -16.95 2.82 -4.24
N VAL A 349 -15.96 2.42 -3.43
CA VAL A 349 -16.09 1.31 -2.48
C VAL A 349 -16.68 1.84 -1.19
N ARG A 350 -17.88 1.38 -0.84
CA ARG A 350 -18.50 1.75 0.43
C ARG A 350 -17.83 0.98 1.55
N VAL A 351 -17.24 1.68 2.49
CA VAL A 351 -17.00 1.06 3.80
C VAL A 351 -18.38 0.94 4.45
N GLY A 352 -18.76 -0.29 4.86
CA GLY A 352 -19.94 -0.47 5.70
C GLY A 352 -19.83 0.38 6.96
N PRO A 353 -20.81 0.34 7.89
CA PRO A 353 -20.49 0.78 9.25
C PRO A 353 -19.14 0.17 9.63
N ARG A 354 -18.29 0.90 10.37
CA ARG A 354 -17.22 0.27 11.14
C ARG A 354 -17.92 -0.70 12.09
N ASP A 355 -18.33 -1.83 11.57
CA ASP A 355 -18.43 -3.06 12.29
C ASP A 355 -17.02 -3.19 12.82
N ARG A 356 -16.88 -2.78 14.07
CA ARG A 356 -15.72 -2.97 14.93
C ARG A 356 -15.47 -4.48 14.89
N ALA A 357 -14.75 -4.98 13.88
CA ALA A 357 -14.91 -6.37 13.43
C ALA A 357 -16.40 -6.74 13.10
N PRO A 358 -16.70 -7.84 12.38
CA PRO A 358 -18.08 -8.33 12.23
C PRO A 358 -18.74 -8.35 13.60
N ARG A 359 -19.81 -7.56 13.90
CA ARG A 359 -20.62 -7.44 15.15
C ARG A 359 -20.25 -8.26 16.42
N SER A 360 -18.96 -8.39 16.70
CA SER A 360 -18.41 -9.44 17.56
C SER A 360 -17.07 -9.06 18.19
N VAL A 361 -16.57 -7.85 17.89
CA VAL A 361 -15.57 -7.14 18.71
C VAL A 361 -16.21 -5.83 19.15
N VAL A 362 -16.12 -5.51 20.44
CA VAL A 362 -16.85 -4.38 20.99
C VAL A 362 -15.91 -3.27 21.43
N ARG A 363 -16.19 -2.00 21.07
CA ARG A 363 -15.63 -0.86 21.82
C ARG A 363 -16.48 -0.54 23.04
N ALA A 364 -15.77 -0.21 24.12
CA ALA A 364 -16.29 0.47 25.28
C ALA A 364 -16.84 1.88 24.97
N PRO A 365 -17.88 2.35 25.68
CA PRO A 365 -18.26 3.76 25.68
C PRO A 365 -17.20 4.57 26.45
N GLY A 366 -16.68 5.64 25.86
CA GLY A 366 -15.87 6.66 26.56
C GLY A 366 -14.35 6.66 26.32
N ALA A 367 -13.81 5.80 25.45
CA ALA A 367 -12.39 5.85 25.09
C ALA A 367 -12.09 7.01 24.12
N ALA A 368 -11.10 7.83 24.45
CA ALA A 368 -10.58 8.88 23.56
C ALA A 368 -10.09 8.28 22.23
N ALA A 369 -10.28 9.02 21.14
CA ALA A 369 -9.86 8.63 19.80
C ALA A 369 -8.35 8.34 19.76
N GLY A 370 -7.95 7.11 19.41
CA GLY A 370 -6.53 6.76 19.20
C GLY A 370 -6.06 5.38 19.67
N ALA A 371 -6.91 4.52 20.24
CA ALA A 371 -6.51 3.18 20.71
C ALA A 371 -7.40 2.08 20.13
N ASP A 372 -7.42 1.91 18.80
CA ASP A 372 -7.98 0.71 18.16
C ASP A 372 -6.86 -0.35 18.13
N THR A 373 -6.71 -1.09 19.24
CA THR A 373 -5.88 -2.31 19.30
C THR A 373 -6.84 -3.49 19.44
N LEU A 374 -6.71 -4.52 18.60
CA LEU A 374 -7.25 -5.85 18.88
C LEU A 374 -6.94 -6.19 20.34
N ALA A 375 -7.96 -6.17 21.20
CA ALA A 375 -7.75 -6.16 22.64
C ALA A 375 -7.30 -7.55 23.09
N THR A 376 -5.99 -7.76 23.01
CA THR A 376 -5.33 -8.94 23.56
C THR A 376 -5.33 -8.78 25.06
N VAL A 377 -6.01 -9.68 25.76
CA VAL A 377 -6.01 -9.71 27.22
C VAL A 377 -4.85 -10.58 27.65
N ILE A 378 -3.88 -9.97 28.32
CA ILE A 378 -2.78 -10.69 28.95
C ILE A 378 -2.93 -10.52 30.45
N GLY A 379 -2.86 -11.64 31.16
CA GLY A 379 -2.90 -11.60 32.60
C GLY A 379 -2.49 -12.90 33.24
N THR A 380 -2.16 -12.81 34.52
CA THR A 380 -1.86 -13.97 35.34
C THR A 380 -3.17 -14.60 35.81
N VAL A 381 -3.27 -15.93 35.74
CA VAL A 381 -4.45 -16.66 36.19
C VAL A 381 -4.52 -16.63 37.71
N VAL A 382 -5.59 -16.02 38.23
CA VAL A 382 -5.85 -15.84 39.65
C VAL A 382 -6.95 -16.78 40.15
N HIS A 383 -7.02 -16.93 41.47
CA HIS A 383 -8.10 -17.69 42.12
C HIS A 383 -9.40 -16.88 42.08
N GLY A 384 -10.49 -17.51 41.66
CA GLY A 384 -11.86 -16.98 41.78
C GLY A 384 -12.80 -17.97 42.45
N ASP A 385 -14.11 -17.79 42.31
CA ASP A 385 -15.15 -18.49 43.06
C ASP A 385 -15.29 -20.01 42.75
N LYS A 386 -14.47 -20.56 41.84
CA LYS A 386 -14.40 -21.98 41.43
C LYS A 386 -15.70 -22.64 40.91
N ARG A 387 -16.78 -21.87 40.76
CA ARG A 387 -18.10 -22.36 40.31
C ARG A 387 -18.09 -23.10 38.97
N GLY A 388 -17.30 -22.64 38.00
CA GLY A 388 -17.21 -23.32 36.69
C GLY A 388 -16.67 -24.75 36.78
N ARG A 389 -15.71 -25.02 37.69
CA ARG A 389 -15.15 -26.37 37.87
C ARG A 389 -16.17 -27.35 38.43
N GLU A 390 -17.06 -26.89 39.33
CA GLU A 390 -18.15 -27.71 39.88
C GLU A 390 -19.22 -28.04 38.83
N LEU A 391 -19.35 -27.19 37.79
CA LEU A 391 -20.28 -27.34 36.68
C LEU A 391 -19.69 -28.09 35.47
N GLY A 392 -18.43 -28.53 35.53
CA GLY A 392 -17.74 -29.24 34.44
C GLY A 392 -17.01 -28.35 33.42
N PHE A 393 -16.98 -27.03 33.62
CA PHE A 393 -16.34 -26.05 32.73
C PHE A 393 -15.28 -25.25 33.51
N PRO A 394 -14.04 -25.77 33.67
CA PRO A 394 -13.02 -25.08 34.45
C PRO A 394 -12.64 -23.73 33.80
N THR A 395 -13.15 -22.63 34.36
CA THR A 395 -12.82 -21.26 33.97
C THR A 395 -11.64 -20.74 34.79
N ALA A 396 -10.70 -20.09 34.11
CA ALA A 396 -9.58 -19.38 34.69
C ALA A 396 -9.91 -17.89 34.77
N ASN A 397 -9.82 -17.30 35.98
CA ASN A 397 -9.95 -15.86 36.13
C ASN A 397 -8.63 -15.19 35.74
N ILE A 398 -8.67 -14.23 34.83
CA ILE A 398 -7.48 -13.53 34.36
C ILE A 398 -7.36 -12.20 35.10
N GLY A 399 -6.30 -12.04 35.90
CA GLY A 399 -5.94 -10.75 36.49
C GLY A 399 -5.37 -9.85 35.41
N ILE A 400 -6.15 -8.86 34.96
CA ILE A 400 -5.81 -7.99 33.83
C ILE A 400 -4.57 -7.16 34.18
N GLU A 401 -3.46 -7.37 33.48
CA GLU A 401 -2.21 -6.61 33.70
C GLU A 401 -2.20 -5.27 32.93
N VAL A 402 -3.12 -5.08 31.97
CA VAL A 402 -3.17 -3.91 31.08
C VAL A 402 -4.56 -3.28 31.09
N ASP A 403 -4.68 -2.08 31.68
CA ASP A 403 -5.90 -1.29 31.92
C ASP A 403 -6.55 -0.70 30.64
N ARG A 404 -6.45 -1.40 29.50
CA ARG A 404 -6.91 -0.90 28.18
C ARG A 404 -7.93 -1.80 27.48
N CYS A 405 -8.23 -2.99 28.01
CA CYS A 405 -9.24 -3.87 27.43
C CYS A 405 -10.59 -3.71 28.15
N ARG A 406 -11.53 -3.00 27.52
CA ARG A 406 -12.92 -2.93 27.96
C ARG A 406 -13.85 -3.57 26.92
N LEU A 407 -14.38 -4.75 27.25
CA LEU A 407 -15.39 -5.45 26.47
C LEU A 407 -16.73 -5.42 27.22
N PRO A 408 -17.89 -5.34 26.57
CA PRO A 408 -19.17 -5.51 27.23
C PRO A 408 -19.28 -6.88 27.87
N ASP A 409 -20.09 -6.91 28.90
CA ASP A 409 -20.48 -8.12 29.57
C ASP A 409 -21.17 -9.09 28.59
N GLY A 410 -20.71 -10.33 28.59
CA GLY A 410 -21.20 -11.36 27.68
C GLY A 410 -20.25 -12.52 27.52
N VAL A 411 -20.59 -13.41 26.59
CA VAL A 411 -19.82 -14.60 26.22
C VAL A 411 -19.21 -14.39 24.84
N TYR A 412 -17.93 -14.70 24.71
CA TYR A 412 -17.15 -14.60 23.50
C TYR A 412 -16.46 -15.94 23.21
N GLY A 413 -16.35 -16.29 21.94
CA GLY A 413 -15.42 -17.25 21.41
C GLY A 413 -14.11 -16.55 21.04
N GLY A 414 -13.00 -17.25 21.23
CA GLY A 414 -11.69 -16.72 20.91
C GLY A 414 -10.61 -17.77 20.92
N LEU A 415 -9.37 -17.31 20.95
CA LEU A 415 -8.19 -18.15 21.11
C LEU A 415 -7.48 -17.77 22.40
N ALA A 416 -6.93 -18.75 23.10
CA ALA A 416 -6.07 -18.50 24.26
C ALA A 416 -4.83 -19.40 24.22
N ARG A 417 -3.73 -18.92 24.80
CA ARG A 417 -2.48 -19.69 24.95
C ARG A 417 -1.82 -19.41 26.30
N VAL A 418 -1.05 -20.37 26.78
CA VAL A 418 -0.25 -20.22 27.99
C VAL A 418 1.12 -19.65 27.61
N VAL A 419 1.56 -18.61 28.31
CA VAL A 419 2.87 -17.99 28.13
C VAL A 419 3.79 -18.56 29.21
N GLY A 420 4.70 -19.46 28.82
CA GLY A 420 5.67 -20.09 29.73
C GLY A 420 7.10 -19.57 29.55
N ASP A 421 7.99 -19.95 30.47
CA ASP A 421 9.41 -19.55 30.47
C ASP A 421 10.21 -20.09 29.27
N ALA A 422 9.72 -21.17 28.64
CA ALA A 422 10.28 -21.75 27.41
C ALA A 422 9.68 -21.15 26.12
N GLY A 423 8.79 -20.15 26.24
CA GLY A 423 8.04 -19.56 25.14
C GLY A 423 6.52 -19.85 25.20
N PRO A 424 5.72 -19.18 24.33
CA PRO A 424 4.27 -19.34 24.30
C PRO A 424 3.84 -20.68 23.68
N SER A 425 2.79 -21.30 24.24
CA SER A 425 2.15 -22.49 23.65
C SER A 425 1.36 -22.16 22.38
N ASP A 426 0.93 -23.20 21.67
CA ASP A 426 -0.07 -23.04 20.62
C ASP A 426 -1.37 -22.45 21.18
N PHE A 427 -2.08 -21.71 20.34
CA PHE A 427 -3.40 -21.20 20.63
C PHE A 427 -4.42 -22.34 20.57
N VAL A 428 -5.26 -22.42 21.59
CA VAL A 428 -6.41 -23.31 21.64
C VAL A 428 -7.71 -22.51 21.62
N PRO A 429 -8.82 -23.07 21.12
CA PRO A 429 -10.14 -22.45 21.22
C PRO A 429 -10.48 -22.15 22.69
N ALA A 430 -11.06 -20.98 22.92
CA ALA A 430 -11.42 -20.51 24.25
C ALA A 430 -12.84 -19.95 24.27
N ALA A 431 -13.59 -20.31 25.32
CA ALA A 431 -14.81 -19.61 25.71
C ALA A 431 -14.45 -18.57 26.77
N ILE A 432 -14.88 -17.33 26.56
CA ILE A 432 -14.48 -16.17 27.37
C ILE A 432 -15.76 -15.51 27.89
N SER A 433 -15.95 -15.50 29.20
CA SER A 433 -17.01 -14.75 29.86
C SER A 433 -16.45 -13.46 30.42
N VAL A 434 -17.09 -12.35 30.11
CA VAL A 434 -16.78 -11.02 30.63
C VAL A 434 -17.93 -10.56 31.51
N GLY A 435 -17.65 -10.13 32.73
CA GLY A 435 -18.66 -9.65 33.67
C GLY A 435 -18.18 -8.51 34.54
N SER A 436 -19.02 -7.48 34.69
CA SER A 436 -18.79 -6.34 35.58
C SER A 436 -19.33 -6.62 36.99
N ASN A 437 -18.70 -6.06 38.04
CA ASN A 437 -19.25 -6.16 39.40
C ASN A 437 -20.57 -5.35 39.53
N PRO A 438 -21.72 -5.97 39.93
CA PRO A 438 -23.01 -5.27 40.02
C PRO A 438 -23.04 -4.14 41.06
N THR A 439 -22.16 -4.18 42.07
CA THR A 439 -22.20 -3.27 43.22
C THR A 439 -21.44 -1.96 42.96
N PHE A 440 -20.51 -1.94 42.00
CA PHE A 440 -19.76 -0.74 41.59
C PHE A 440 -19.59 -0.74 40.06
N PRO A 441 -20.50 -0.08 39.32
CA PRO A 441 -20.41 -0.02 37.86
C PRO A 441 -19.11 0.67 37.41
N GLY A 442 -18.26 -0.05 36.68
CA GLY A 442 -17.20 0.54 35.85
C GLY A 442 -15.77 0.57 36.39
N THR A 443 -15.47 -0.08 37.53
CA THR A 443 -14.11 -0.08 38.12
C THR A 443 -13.32 -1.38 37.93
N ASP A 444 -13.93 -2.57 37.93
CA ASP A 444 -13.23 -3.85 37.66
C ASP A 444 -14.09 -4.82 36.82
N GLN A 445 -13.61 -5.19 35.62
CA GLN A 445 -14.20 -6.25 34.79
C GLN A 445 -13.48 -7.58 35.05
N ARG A 446 -14.25 -8.66 35.22
CA ARG A 446 -13.71 -10.02 35.36
C ARG A 446 -13.73 -10.74 34.03
N PHE A 447 -12.60 -11.37 33.69
CA PHE A 447 -12.43 -12.22 32.52
C PHE A 447 -12.29 -13.67 32.99
N GLU A 448 -13.30 -14.48 32.69
CA GLU A 448 -13.31 -15.91 32.96
C GLU A 448 -13.11 -16.68 31.66
N VAL A 449 -12.02 -17.42 31.54
CA VAL A 449 -11.61 -18.05 30.28
C VAL A 449 -11.53 -19.55 30.45
N HIS A 450 -12.24 -20.28 29.60
CA HIS A 450 -12.21 -21.73 29.52
C HIS A 450 -11.49 -22.15 28.23
N LEU A 451 -10.28 -22.68 28.37
CA LEU A 451 -9.50 -23.24 27.26
C LEU A 451 -10.07 -24.63 26.91
N LEU A 452 -10.71 -24.76 25.75
CA LEU A 452 -11.58 -25.90 25.43
C LEU A 452 -10.82 -27.22 25.20
N ASP A 453 -9.55 -27.13 24.79
CA ASP A 453 -8.71 -28.28 24.46
C ASP A 453 -7.40 -28.29 25.28
N PHE A 454 -7.40 -27.65 26.45
CA PHE A 454 -6.26 -27.62 27.36
C PHE A 454 -6.50 -28.53 28.57
N THR A 455 -5.46 -29.27 28.97
CA THR A 455 -5.44 -30.05 30.22
C THR A 455 -4.20 -29.67 31.03
N GLY A 456 -4.40 -29.35 32.33
CA GLY A 456 -3.31 -28.94 33.21
C GLY A 456 -3.74 -27.88 34.23
N ASP A 457 -2.81 -27.47 35.09
CA ASP A 457 -3.00 -26.37 36.02
C ASP A 457 -2.56 -25.05 35.39
N LEU A 458 -3.48 -24.06 35.42
CA LEU A 458 -3.26 -22.73 34.90
C LEU A 458 -2.90 -21.72 35.99
N TYR A 459 -3.06 -22.05 37.28
CA TYR A 459 -2.86 -21.09 38.37
C TYR A 459 -1.44 -20.52 38.39
N GLY A 460 -1.35 -19.19 38.48
CA GLY A 460 -0.08 -18.47 38.48
C GLY A 460 0.63 -18.43 37.12
N ARG A 461 0.07 -19.03 36.07
CA ARG A 461 0.58 -18.91 34.70
C ARG A 461 0.04 -17.65 34.05
N ARG A 462 0.85 -17.05 33.15
CA ARG A 462 0.39 -15.97 32.28
C ARG A 462 -0.35 -16.59 31.09
N VAL A 463 -1.51 -16.02 30.77
CA VAL A 463 -2.34 -16.46 29.65
C VAL A 463 -2.59 -15.25 28.75
N GLU A 464 -2.46 -15.48 27.45
CA GLU A 464 -2.82 -14.52 26.42
C GLU A 464 -4.12 -14.97 25.78
N VAL A 465 -5.09 -14.05 25.72
CA VAL A 465 -6.45 -14.30 25.28
C VAL A 465 -6.80 -13.32 24.18
N LEU A 466 -7.29 -13.85 23.07
CA LEU A 466 -7.75 -13.13 21.89
C LEU A 466 -9.26 -13.39 21.73
N PRO A 467 -10.11 -12.50 22.25
CA PRO A 467 -11.54 -12.54 21.95
C PRO A 467 -11.75 -12.25 20.47
N LEU A 468 -12.35 -13.19 19.73
CA LEU A 468 -12.53 -13.08 18.27
C LEU A 468 -13.99 -12.87 17.87
N THR A 469 -14.94 -13.42 18.64
CA THR A 469 -16.36 -13.41 18.30
C THR A 469 -17.23 -13.35 19.55
N PHE A 470 -18.04 -12.31 19.70
CA PHE A 470 -19.19 -12.31 20.61
C PHE A 470 -20.20 -13.41 20.24
N VAL A 471 -20.50 -14.27 21.21
CA VAL A 471 -21.48 -15.35 21.08
C VAL A 471 -22.85 -14.85 21.53
N ARG A 472 -22.93 -14.20 22.70
CA ARG A 472 -24.19 -13.67 23.27
C ARG A 472 -23.97 -12.75 24.47
N PRO A 473 -24.96 -11.92 24.84
CA PRO A 473 -24.92 -11.18 26.10
C PRO A 473 -25.03 -12.10 27.32
N THR A 474 -24.76 -11.55 28.50
CA THR A 474 -25.04 -12.20 29.78
C THR A 474 -26.56 -12.42 29.92
N LEU A 475 -26.95 -13.66 30.19
CA LEU A 475 -28.36 -14.05 30.34
C LEU A 475 -28.62 -14.48 31.79
N PRO A 476 -29.80 -14.17 32.35
CA PRO A 476 -30.27 -14.80 33.58
C PRO A 476 -30.74 -16.24 33.28
N PHE A 477 -30.54 -17.15 34.22
CA PHE A 477 -31.01 -18.53 34.14
C PHE A 477 -31.82 -18.89 35.38
N GLU A 478 -32.95 -19.57 35.18
CA GLU A 478 -33.86 -19.97 36.26
C GLU A 478 -33.40 -21.22 37.03
N SER A 479 -32.44 -21.98 36.47
CA SER A 479 -31.82 -23.14 37.12
C SER A 479 -30.38 -23.37 36.66
N VAL A 480 -29.64 -24.20 37.40
CA VAL A 480 -28.27 -24.59 37.07
C VAL A 480 -28.23 -25.44 35.79
N GLU A 481 -29.21 -26.32 35.60
CA GLU A 481 -29.34 -27.16 34.42
C GLU A 481 -29.51 -26.31 33.14
N ALA A 482 -30.32 -25.26 33.20
CA ALA A 482 -30.51 -24.34 32.07
C ALA A 482 -29.21 -23.59 31.70
N LEU A 483 -28.42 -23.20 32.72
CA LEU A 483 -27.11 -22.60 32.51
C LEU A 483 -26.13 -23.57 31.83
N VAL A 484 -26.06 -24.83 32.28
CA VAL A 484 -25.19 -25.85 31.69
C VAL A 484 -25.54 -26.10 30.22
N VAL A 485 -26.83 -26.27 29.90
CA VAL A 485 -27.29 -26.46 28.51
C VAL A 485 -26.87 -25.28 27.61
N GLN A 486 -26.97 -24.06 28.13
CA GLN A 486 -26.54 -22.88 27.38
C GLN A 486 -25.02 -22.86 27.19
N ILE A 487 -24.22 -23.18 28.22
CA ILE A 487 -22.75 -23.24 28.11
C ILE A 487 -22.33 -24.29 27.08
N GLU A 488 -22.97 -25.47 27.08
CA GLU A 488 -22.70 -26.50 26.06
C GLU A 488 -23.09 -26.05 24.65
N SER A 489 -24.17 -25.27 24.50
CA SER A 489 -24.53 -24.65 23.23
C SER A 489 -23.49 -23.62 22.79
N ASP A 490 -23.04 -22.76 23.71
CA ASP A 490 -22.02 -21.75 23.45
C ASP A 490 -20.70 -22.42 23.03
N ILE A 491 -20.28 -23.47 23.74
CA ILE A 491 -19.07 -24.25 23.40
C ILE A 491 -19.21 -24.95 22.06
N ARG A 492 -20.39 -25.53 21.75
CA ARG A 492 -20.63 -26.13 20.42
C ARG A 492 -20.54 -25.10 19.32
N GLU A 493 -21.07 -23.90 19.53
CA GLU A 493 -20.98 -22.81 18.56
C GLU A 493 -19.54 -22.32 18.42
N ILE A 494 -18.81 -22.13 19.53
CA ILE A 494 -17.39 -21.76 19.51
C ILE A 494 -16.56 -22.83 18.81
N ARG A 495 -16.80 -24.12 19.09
CA ARG A 495 -16.13 -25.24 18.42
C ARG A 495 -16.50 -25.32 16.94
N ARG A 496 -17.76 -25.09 16.57
CA ARG A 496 -18.19 -25.04 15.17
C ARG A 496 -17.46 -23.93 14.41
N LEU A 497 -17.33 -22.76 15.04
CA LEU A 497 -16.53 -21.66 14.54
C LEU A 497 -15.02 -22.05 14.50
N ALA A 498 -14.55 -22.91 15.42
CA ALA A 498 -13.16 -23.35 15.55
C ALA A 498 -12.69 -24.55 14.73
N MET A 499 -13.59 -25.38 14.20
CA MET A 499 -13.28 -26.70 13.66
C MET A 499 -12.85 -26.70 12.17
N VAL A 500 -11.86 -25.87 11.83
CA VAL A 500 -10.83 -26.26 10.85
C VAL A 500 -9.52 -26.46 11.62
N PRO A 501 -9.19 -27.69 12.07
CA PRO A 501 -8.01 -27.93 12.90
C PRO A 501 -6.71 -27.79 12.09
N PRO A 502 -5.57 -27.39 12.71
CA PRO A 502 -4.26 -27.71 12.19
C PRO A 502 -4.02 -29.22 12.37
N ALA A 503 -3.71 -29.93 11.28
CA ALA A 503 -3.18 -31.29 11.39
C ALA A 503 -1.78 -31.22 12.05
N VAL A 504 -1.68 -31.73 13.28
CA VAL A 504 -0.41 -31.95 13.97
C VAL A 504 0.29 -33.13 13.30
N ALA A 505 1.40 -32.87 12.60
CA ALA A 505 2.32 -33.92 12.21
C ALA A 505 2.95 -34.51 13.49
N ALA A 506 2.54 -35.73 13.82
CA ALA A 506 3.18 -36.55 14.84
C ALA A 506 4.66 -36.75 14.48
N ARG A 507 5.56 -36.11 15.22
CA ARG A 507 6.96 -36.54 15.29
C ARG A 507 7.01 -37.71 16.26
N THR A 508 7.01 -38.91 15.72
CA THR A 508 7.40 -40.12 16.44
C THR A 508 8.82 -39.92 16.98
N HIS A 509 8.94 -39.81 18.30
CA HIS A 509 10.18 -40.16 18.99
C HIS A 509 10.32 -41.67 18.92
N SER A 510 11.22 -42.17 18.07
CA SER A 510 11.80 -43.51 18.22
C SER A 510 13.19 -43.36 18.81
N SER A 511 13.27 -43.50 20.14
CA SER A 511 14.49 -43.95 20.80
C SER A 511 14.47 -45.49 20.78
N ASN A 512 15.25 -46.06 19.85
CA ASN A 512 16.18 -47.15 20.09
C ASN A 512 17.12 -47.29 18.90
#